data_AF-A0A968XPE9-F1
#
_entry.id   AF-A0A968XPE9-F1
#
_cell.length_a   1.000
_cell.length_b   1.000
_cell.length_c   1.000
_cell.angle_alpha   90.00
_cell.angle_beta   90.00
_cell.angle_gamma   90.00
#
_symmetry.space_group_name_H-M   'P 1'
#
loop_
_entity.id
_entity.type
_entity.pdbx_description
1 polymer ?
#
loop_
_entity_poly.entity_id
_entity_poly.type
_entity_poly.pdbx_seq_one_letter_code
_entity_poly.pdbx_strand_id
1 'polypeptide(L)'
;MTPPDAGFIRVLELLRSLQRSGHVSLRVKQEAQSQHSSILTFRSQDITAEVRAEAAELRRLLKLDPEADEFSLVFGSLPAHPRELAVLSRSILHIMSTMAAQVDVPEKDLREGRATPGAESMSASSRLVQIHSGANKPGDAFVSVRYHDTWYWIDDRDLRTKRAFAFMMTLFTLAESGKPETPPLITIPAQ
;
A
#
# COMPACT_ATOMS: atom_id res chain seq x y z
N MET A 1 -3.83 -14.73 8.24
CA MET A 1 -4.29 -13.48 7.60
C MET A 1 -5.69 -13.72 7.07
N THR A 2 -6.67 -12.90 7.45
CA THR A 2 -8.03 -13.01 6.90
C THR A 2 -7.99 -12.57 5.43
N PRO A 3 -8.60 -13.32 4.50
CA PRO A 3 -8.70 -12.87 3.11
C PRO A 3 -9.40 -11.51 3.04
N PRO A 4 -8.99 -10.63 2.12
CA PRO A 4 -9.63 -9.33 1.97
C PRO A 4 -11.11 -9.48 1.62
N ASP A 5 -11.94 -8.60 2.19
CA ASP A 5 -13.37 -8.53 1.90
C ASP A 5 -13.63 -8.34 0.39
N ALA A 6 -14.64 -9.03 -0.14
CA ALA A 6 -14.95 -8.99 -1.58
C ALA A 6 -15.37 -7.58 -2.04
N GLY A 7 -16.09 -6.84 -1.18
CA GLY A 7 -16.45 -5.44 -1.43
C GLY A 7 -15.20 -4.55 -1.49
N PHE A 8 -14.23 -4.77 -0.60
CA PHE A 8 -12.94 -4.07 -0.65
C PHE A 8 -12.19 -4.32 -1.95
N ILE A 9 -12.12 -5.57 -2.43
CA ILE A 9 -11.48 -5.88 -3.72
C ILE A 9 -12.20 -5.16 -4.87
N ARG A 10 -13.54 -5.18 -4.88
CA ARG A 10 -14.32 -4.48 -5.89
C ARG A 10 -14.10 -2.98 -5.89
N VAL A 11 -13.99 -2.35 -4.70
CA VAL A 11 -13.65 -0.93 -4.55
C VAL A 11 -12.29 -0.63 -5.20
N LEU A 12 -11.27 -1.47 -4.98
CA LEU A 12 -9.95 -1.27 -5.58
C LEU A 12 -9.96 -1.38 -7.11
N GLU A 13 -10.74 -2.32 -7.66
CA GLU A 13 -10.92 -2.47 -9.10
C GLU A 13 -11.58 -1.23 -9.71
N LEU A 14 -12.68 -0.76 -9.12
CA LEU A 14 -13.42 0.42 -9.56
C LEU A 14 -12.55 1.68 -9.48
N LEU A 15 -11.86 1.92 -8.35
CA LEU A 15 -10.94 3.04 -8.21
C LEU A 15 -9.84 3.02 -9.28
N ARG A 16 -9.27 1.84 -9.56
CA ARG A 16 -8.25 1.68 -10.60
C ARG A 16 -8.81 1.93 -12.01
N SER A 17 -10.01 1.43 -12.30
CA SER A 17 -10.69 1.68 -13.58
C SER A 17 -10.94 3.17 -13.81
N LEU A 18 -11.55 3.82 -12.81
CA LEU A 18 -11.88 5.25 -12.86
C LEU A 18 -10.63 6.15 -12.87
N GLN A 19 -9.55 5.76 -12.20
CA GLN A 19 -8.27 6.45 -12.28
C GLN A 19 -7.65 6.33 -13.68
N ARG A 20 -7.66 5.13 -14.27
CA ARG A 20 -7.09 4.89 -15.62
C ARG A 20 -7.84 5.62 -16.73
N SER A 21 -9.13 5.84 -16.55
CA SER A 21 -9.96 6.63 -17.45
C SER A 21 -9.86 8.16 -17.21
N GLY A 22 -9.14 8.59 -16.16
CA GLY A 22 -8.92 10.01 -15.88
C GLY A 22 -10.13 10.72 -15.25
N HIS A 23 -11.09 9.97 -14.71
CA HIS A 23 -12.31 10.51 -14.09
C HIS A 23 -12.23 10.61 -12.56
N VAL A 24 -11.09 10.25 -11.97
CA VAL A 24 -10.77 10.48 -10.55
C VAL A 24 -9.60 11.44 -10.46
N SER A 25 -9.74 12.47 -9.63
CA SER A 25 -8.67 13.43 -9.35
C SER A 25 -8.53 13.62 -7.85
N LEU A 26 -7.30 13.70 -7.36
CA LEU A 26 -7.00 14.15 -5.99
C LEU A 26 -6.48 15.58 -6.06
N ARG A 27 -7.08 16.48 -5.28
CA ARG A 27 -6.65 17.88 -5.16
C ARG A 27 -6.35 18.19 -3.70
N VAL A 28 -5.25 18.87 -3.44
CA VAL A 28 -4.95 19.40 -2.10
C VAL A 28 -5.39 20.85 -2.07
N LYS A 29 -6.34 21.18 -1.20
CA LYS A 29 -6.74 22.56 -0.94
C LYS A 29 -5.96 23.07 0.27
N GLN A 30 -5.29 24.20 0.10
CA GLN A 30 -4.71 24.93 1.21
C GLN A 30 -5.80 25.80 1.82
N GLU A 31 -6.12 25.56 3.09
CA GLU A 31 -7.01 26.42 3.85
C GLU A 31 -6.18 27.43 4.65
N ALA A 32 -6.75 28.63 4.88
CA ALA A 32 -6.05 29.80 5.43
C ALA A 32 -5.48 29.60 6.86
N GLN A 33 -5.68 28.44 7.48
CA GLN A 33 -5.27 28.09 8.85
C GLN A 33 -4.40 26.82 8.94
N SER A 34 -3.57 26.54 7.93
CA SER A 34 -2.51 25.51 7.98
C SER A 34 -2.99 24.05 8.02
N GLN A 35 -4.27 23.77 7.74
CA GLN A 35 -4.72 22.42 7.41
C GLN A 35 -4.77 22.22 5.90
N HIS A 36 -4.00 21.23 5.43
CA HIS A 36 -4.15 20.70 4.07
C HIS A 36 -5.37 19.79 4.05
N SER A 37 -6.43 20.19 3.36
CA SER A 37 -7.55 19.28 3.07
C SER A 37 -7.33 18.61 1.72
N SER A 38 -7.34 17.28 1.73
CA SER A 38 -7.29 16.49 0.49
C SER A 38 -8.72 16.27 0.02
N ILE A 39 -9.01 16.60 -1.23
CA ILE A 39 -10.32 16.46 -1.85
C ILE A 39 -10.20 15.46 -2.99
N LEU A 40 -10.99 14.40 -2.91
CA LEU A 40 -11.16 13.45 -4.00
C LEU A 40 -12.35 13.88 -4.85
N THR A 41 -12.12 14.08 -6.14
CA THR A 41 -13.15 14.45 -7.10
C THR A 41 -13.43 13.31 -8.06
N PHE A 42 -14.70 12.96 -8.21
CA PHE A 42 -15.17 12.06 -9.27
C PHE A 42 -15.89 12.90 -10.32
N ARG A 43 -15.37 12.89 -11.56
CA ARG A 43 -16.04 13.61 -12.65
C ARG A 43 -17.35 12.91 -13.00
N SER A 44 -18.45 13.67 -12.99
CA SER A 44 -19.79 13.17 -13.34
C SER A 44 -20.32 13.72 -14.68
N GLN A 45 -19.61 14.70 -15.26
CA GLN A 45 -19.93 15.34 -16.55
C GLN A 45 -19.01 14.83 -17.66
N ASP A 46 -19.51 14.77 -18.89
CA ASP A 46 -18.78 14.30 -20.09
C ASP A 46 -18.15 12.91 -19.95
N ILE A 47 -18.87 11.98 -19.32
CA ILE A 47 -18.44 10.59 -19.10
C ILE A 47 -19.36 9.60 -19.81
N THR A 48 -18.82 8.43 -20.19
CA THR A 48 -19.60 7.35 -20.79
C THR A 48 -20.56 6.71 -19.77
N ALA A 49 -21.53 5.94 -20.27
CA ALA A 49 -22.51 5.25 -19.41
C ALA A 49 -21.83 4.25 -18.46
N GLU A 50 -20.75 3.60 -18.92
CA GLU A 50 -19.97 2.63 -18.16
C GLU A 50 -19.26 3.29 -16.98
N VAL A 51 -18.54 4.40 -17.23
CA VAL A 51 -17.86 5.18 -16.18
C VAL A 51 -18.86 5.69 -15.15
N ARG A 52 -20.04 6.14 -15.60
CA ARG A 52 -21.13 6.58 -14.72
C ARG A 52 -21.60 5.44 -13.80
N ALA A 53 -21.78 4.25 -14.34
CA ALA A 53 -22.19 3.07 -13.59
C ALA A 53 -21.11 2.65 -12.58
N GLU A 54 -19.83 2.61 -12.98
CA GLU A 54 -18.70 2.30 -12.09
C GLU A 54 -18.59 3.30 -10.94
N ALA A 55 -18.72 4.59 -11.21
CA ALA A 55 -18.68 5.63 -10.18
C ALA A 55 -19.89 5.54 -9.23
N ALA A 56 -21.09 5.24 -9.75
CA ALA A 56 -22.27 5.00 -8.92
C ALA A 56 -22.11 3.76 -8.02
N GLU A 57 -21.55 2.67 -8.56
CA GLU A 57 -21.25 1.46 -7.80
C GLU A 57 -20.23 1.74 -6.69
N LEU A 58 -19.16 2.47 -6.99
CA LEU A 58 -18.13 2.85 -6.03
C LEU A 58 -18.72 3.68 -4.88
N ARG A 59 -19.52 4.70 -5.21
CA ARG A 59 -20.21 5.54 -4.20
C ARG A 59 -21.11 4.68 -3.30
N ARG A 60 -21.86 3.74 -3.87
CA ARG A 60 -22.72 2.82 -3.12
C ARG A 60 -21.92 1.91 -2.18
N LEU A 61 -20.82 1.32 -2.66
CA LEU A 61 -19.97 0.44 -1.85
C LEU A 61 -19.33 1.19 -0.67
N LEU A 62 -18.93 2.44 -0.89
CA LEU A 62 -18.32 3.30 0.12
C LEU A 62 -19.32 4.10 0.96
N LYS A 63 -20.64 3.94 0.71
CA LYS A 63 -21.73 4.68 1.38
C LYS A 63 -21.59 6.21 1.27
N LEU A 64 -21.14 6.67 0.11
CA LEU A 64 -20.95 8.08 -0.20
C LEU A 64 -22.25 8.72 -0.72
N ASP A 65 -22.34 10.04 -0.61
CA ASP A 65 -23.41 10.85 -1.22
C ASP A 65 -23.43 10.63 -2.75
N PRO A 66 -24.53 10.12 -3.34
CA PRO A 66 -24.61 9.81 -4.77
C PRO A 66 -24.54 11.05 -5.67
N GLU A 67 -24.96 12.21 -5.16
CA GLU A 67 -25.04 13.46 -5.92
C GLU A 67 -23.81 14.34 -5.74
N ALA A 68 -22.86 13.93 -4.90
CA ALA A 68 -21.63 14.66 -4.67
C ALA A 68 -20.55 14.28 -5.68
N ASP A 69 -19.85 15.32 -6.17
CA ASP A 69 -18.68 15.20 -7.02
C ASP A 69 -17.37 15.36 -6.25
N GLU A 70 -17.43 15.93 -5.03
CA GLU A 70 -16.27 16.18 -4.16
C GLU A 70 -16.44 15.50 -2.80
N PHE A 71 -15.38 14.84 -2.35
CA PHE A 71 -15.31 14.14 -1.08
C PHE A 71 -14.04 14.52 -0.33
N SER A 72 -14.19 14.90 0.94
CA SER A 72 -13.04 15.15 1.82
C SER A 72 -12.35 13.84 2.16
N LEU A 73 -11.08 13.72 1.83
CA LEU A 73 -10.24 12.59 2.20
C LEU A 73 -9.61 12.87 3.55
N VAL A 74 -9.94 12.06 4.54
CA VAL A 74 -9.42 12.19 5.91
C VAL A 74 -8.68 10.93 6.34
N PHE A 75 -7.75 11.09 7.28
CA PHE A 75 -7.11 9.95 7.92
C PHE A 75 -7.96 9.49 9.11
N GLY A 76 -8.50 8.27 9.04
CA GLY A 76 -9.38 7.75 10.08
C GLY A 76 -10.05 6.44 9.68
N SER A 77 -10.59 5.71 10.66
CA SER A 77 -11.28 4.43 10.44
C SER A 77 -12.73 4.59 9.99
N LEU A 78 -13.37 5.70 10.34
CA LEU A 78 -14.78 5.95 10.08
C LEU A 78 -14.97 7.37 9.56
N PRO A 79 -15.82 7.57 8.54
CA PRO A 79 -16.18 8.90 8.08
C PRO A 79 -17.15 9.56 9.05
N ALA A 80 -17.06 10.88 9.23
CA ALA A 80 -18.04 11.64 10.01
C ALA A 80 -19.38 11.81 9.26
N HIS A 81 -19.34 11.84 7.92
CA HIS A 81 -20.53 12.05 7.08
C HIS A 81 -20.36 11.51 5.64
N PRO A 82 -21.44 11.35 4.84
CA PRO A 82 -21.38 10.76 3.49
C PRO A 82 -20.55 11.51 2.42
N ARG A 83 -20.09 12.74 2.71
CA ARG A 83 -19.15 13.51 1.87
C ARG A 83 -17.69 13.39 2.32
N GLU A 84 -17.40 12.42 3.18
CA GLU A 84 -16.07 12.17 3.71
C GLU A 84 -15.65 10.73 3.41
N LEU A 85 -14.42 10.57 2.95
CA LEU A 85 -13.77 9.29 2.76
C LEU A 85 -12.66 9.16 3.80
N ALA A 86 -12.91 8.35 4.83
CA ALA A 86 -11.91 8.04 5.84
C ALA A 86 -11.01 6.89 5.38
N VAL A 87 -9.70 7.11 5.36
CA VAL A 87 -8.71 6.12 4.93
C VAL A 87 -7.68 5.90 6.01
N LEU A 88 -7.44 4.64 6.34
CA LEU A 88 -6.27 4.20 7.11
C LEU A 88 -5.31 3.47 6.20
N SER A 89 -4.14 4.05 5.98
CA SER A 89 -3.03 3.34 5.38
C SER A 89 -2.41 2.37 6.38
N ARG A 90 -2.00 1.18 5.91
CA ARG A 90 -1.16 0.27 6.69
C ARG A 90 0.18 0.95 6.99
N SER A 91 0.74 0.71 8.17
CA SER A 91 2.11 1.14 8.49
C SER A 91 3.13 0.41 7.61
N ILE A 92 4.29 1.01 7.39
CA ILE A 92 5.41 0.37 6.66
C ILE A 92 5.78 -0.96 7.33
N LEU A 93 5.79 -1.01 8.66
CA LEU A 93 6.02 -2.24 9.41
C LEU A 93 5.00 -3.33 9.06
N HIS A 94 3.71 -2.99 8.99
CA HIS A 94 2.68 -3.95 8.63
C HIS A 94 2.79 -4.39 7.15
N ILE A 95 3.18 -3.48 6.25
CA ILE A 95 3.46 -3.82 4.84
C ILE A 95 4.62 -4.81 4.76
N MET A 96 5.72 -4.55 5.49
CA MET A 96 6.85 -5.46 5.58
C MET A 96 6.45 -6.83 6.12
N SER A 97 5.70 -6.89 7.22
CA SER A 97 5.21 -8.16 7.76
C SER A 97 4.34 -8.91 6.75
N THR A 98 3.55 -8.17 5.95
CA THR A 98 2.74 -8.75 4.88
C THR A 98 3.59 -9.34 3.75
N MET A 99 4.70 -8.68 3.38
CA MET A 99 5.64 -9.18 2.37
C MET A 99 6.50 -10.33 2.90
N ALA A 100 6.93 -10.28 4.15
CA ALA A 100 7.72 -11.32 4.82
C ALA A 100 6.94 -12.65 4.87
N ALA A 101 5.62 -12.59 5.13
CA ALA A 101 4.75 -13.76 5.10
C ALA A 101 4.65 -14.42 3.70
N GLN A 102 5.16 -13.80 2.64
CA GLN A 102 5.13 -14.30 1.26
C GLN A 102 6.48 -14.79 0.75
N VAL A 103 7.50 -14.78 1.61
CA VAL A 103 8.80 -15.39 1.31
C VAL A 103 8.66 -16.91 1.33
N ASP A 104 9.26 -17.57 0.34
CA ASP A 104 9.45 -19.01 0.36
C ASP A 104 10.50 -19.33 1.42
N VAL A 105 10.06 -19.94 2.54
CA VAL A 105 10.94 -20.24 3.68
C VAL A 105 11.45 -21.68 3.56
N PRO A 106 12.75 -21.94 3.76
CA PRO A 106 13.27 -23.31 3.78
C PRO A 106 12.58 -24.16 4.86
N GLU A 107 12.20 -25.39 4.53
CA GLU A 107 11.56 -26.33 5.47
C GLU A 107 12.36 -26.55 6.76
N LYS A 108 13.69 -26.45 6.68
CA LYS A 108 14.58 -26.54 7.85
C LYS A 108 14.25 -25.45 8.88
N ASP A 109 14.09 -24.20 8.43
CA ASP A 109 13.81 -23.07 9.31
C ASP A 109 12.40 -23.16 9.91
N LEU A 110 11.45 -23.74 9.18
CA LEU A 110 10.11 -24.03 9.70
C LEU A 110 10.14 -25.10 10.80
N ARG A 111 10.83 -26.23 10.56
CA ARG A 111 10.94 -27.33 11.55
C ARG A 111 11.67 -26.92 12.82
N GLU A 112 12.67 -26.05 12.70
CA GLU A 112 13.43 -25.54 13.84
C GLU A 112 12.75 -24.36 14.55
N GLY A 113 11.57 -23.92 14.08
CA GLY A 113 10.83 -22.80 14.68
C GLY A 113 11.49 -21.43 14.48
N ARG A 114 12.37 -21.30 13.49
CA ARG A 114 13.10 -20.06 13.17
C ARG A 114 12.28 -19.08 12.33
N ALA A 115 11.24 -19.58 11.67
CA ALA A 115 10.35 -18.80 10.84
C ALA A 115 8.91 -19.31 10.94
N THR A 116 7.96 -18.41 10.71
CA THR A 116 6.55 -18.79 10.53
C THR A 116 6.34 -19.37 9.13
N PRO A 117 5.42 -20.33 8.94
CA PRO A 117 5.03 -20.80 7.62
C PRO A 117 4.72 -19.62 6.69
N GLY A 118 5.41 -19.60 5.55
CA GLY A 118 5.20 -18.61 4.51
C GLY A 118 3.91 -18.87 3.73
N ALA A 119 3.77 -18.19 2.60
CA ALA A 119 2.57 -18.19 1.74
C ALA A 119 2.30 -19.52 1.00
N GLU A 120 2.76 -20.66 1.50
CA GLU A 120 2.46 -21.99 0.94
C GLU A 120 0.95 -22.27 0.85
N SER A 121 0.15 -21.58 1.70
CA SER A 121 -1.32 -21.62 1.67
C SER A 121 -1.97 -20.53 0.80
N MET A 122 -1.20 -19.61 0.20
CA MET A 122 -1.73 -18.54 -0.64
C MET A 122 -1.67 -18.91 -2.12
N SER A 123 -2.80 -18.76 -2.82
CA SER A 123 -2.83 -18.79 -4.29
C SER A 123 -1.80 -17.83 -4.89
N ALA A 124 -1.16 -18.20 -6.00
CA ALA A 124 -0.27 -17.31 -6.75
C ALA A 124 -0.94 -15.97 -7.11
N SER A 125 -2.26 -15.96 -7.29
CA SER A 125 -3.02 -14.72 -7.55
C SER A 125 -3.15 -13.79 -6.34
N SER A 126 -2.98 -14.30 -5.12
CA SER A 126 -3.11 -13.51 -3.88
C SER A 126 -1.79 -13.06 -3.28
N ARG A 127 -0.66 -13.64 -3.68
CA ARG A 127 0.68 -13.19 -3.27
C ARG A 127 1.01 -11.86 -3.94
N LEU A 128 1.20 -10.75 -3.22
CA LEU A 128 1.72 -9.47 -3.71
C LEU A 128 3.15 -9.54 -4.24
N VAL A 129 3.99 -10.39 -3.64
CA VAL A 129 5.40 -10.59 -4.01
C VAL A 129 5.76 -12.07 -3.99
N GLN A 130 6.74 -12.44 -4.83
CA GLN A 130 7.36 -13.75 -4.82
C GLN A 130 8.85 -13.59 -4.51
N ILE A 131 9.26 -14.09 -3.34
CA ILE A 131 10.67 -14.10 -2.93
C ILE A 131 11.05 -15.56 -2.72
N HIS A 132 11.95 -16.04 -3.57
CA HIS A 132 12.40 -17.42 -3.56
C HIS A 132 13.52 -17.63 -2.54
N SER A 133 13.74 -18.88 -2.15
CA SER A 133 14.89 -19.29 -1.33
C SER A 133 15.57 -20.56 -1.84
N GLY A 134 16.84 -20.75 -1.50
CA GLY A 134 17.63 -21.88 -1.96
C GLY A 134 19.09 -21.85 -1.53
N ALA A 135 19.78 -22.97 -1.69
CA ALA A 135 21.18 -23.11 -1.24
C ALA A 135 22.19 -22.36 -2.11
N ASN A 136 21.87 -22.12 -3.39
CA ASN A 136 22.76 -21.50 -4.36
C ASN A 136 22.23 -20.14 -4.81
N LYS A 137 23.15 -19.23 -5.12
CA LYS A 137 22.81 -17.92 -5.68
C LYS A 137 22.27 -18.12 -7.12
N PRO A 138 21.11 -17.55 -7.46
CA PRO A 138 20.60 -17.55 -8.84
C PRO A 138 21.49 -16.71 -9.77
N GLY A 139 21.58 -17.12 -11.04
CA GLY A 139 22.34 -16.39 -12.06
C GLY A 139 21.62 -15.15 -12.60
N ASP A 140 20.29 -15.18 -12.62
CA ASP A 140 19.39 -14.21 -13.25
C ASP A 140 18.44 -13.55 -12.22
N ALA A 141 18.93 -13.27 -11.01
CA ALA A 141 18.14 -12.53 -10.02
C ALA A 141 18.24 -11.02 -10.24
N PHE A 142 17.11 -10.35 -10.07
CA PHE A 142 17.06 -8.89 -9.95
C PHE A 142 17.82 -8.40 -8.72
N VAL A 143 17.57 -9.05 -7.58
CA VAL A 143 18.25 -8.81 -6.32
C VAL A 143 18.35 -10.12 -5.57
N SER A 144 19.47 -10.32 -4.87
CA SER A 144 19.72 -11.51 -4.06
C SER A 144 20.44 -11.13 -2.78
N VAL A 145 20.09 -11.79 -1.68
CA VAL A 145 20.77 -11.64 -0.39
C VAL A 145 21.05 -13.02 0.20
N ARG A 146 22.19 -13.16 0.90
CA ARG A 146 22.51 -14.37 1.67
C ARG A 146 22.20 -14.13 3.15
N TYR A 147 21.47 -15.05 3.75
CA TYR A 147 21.11 -15.02 5.17
C TYR A 147 21.10 -16.46 5.71
N HIS A 148 21.85 -16.72 6.79
CA HIS A 148 22.03 -18.07 7.39
C HIS A 148 22.20 -19.20 6.37
N ASP A 149 23.24 -19.10 5.52
CA ASP A 149 23.58 -20.10 4.50
C ASP A 149 22.50 -20.39 3.44
N THR A 150 21.46 -19.56 3.39
CA THR A 150 20.41 -19.60 2.37
C THR A 150 20.45 -18.32 1.54
N TRP A 151 20.26 -18.45 0.24
CA TRP A 151 20.04 -17.34 -0.66
C TRP A 151 18.56 -17.06 -0.78
N TYR A 152 18.19 -15.78 -0.74
CA TYR A 152 16.86 -15.28 -1.03
C TYR A 152 16.94 -14.33 -2.22
N TRP A 153 15.96 -14.39 -3.13
CA TRP A 153 16.00 -13.57 -4.34
C TRP A 153 14.63 -13.24 -4.93
N ILE A 154 14.63 -12.20 -5.75
CA ILE A 154 13.56 -11.87 -6.68
C ILE A 154 14.04 -12.22 -8.09
N ASP A 155 13.26 -12.99 -8.83
CA ASP A 155 13.56 -13.36 -10.23
C ASP A 155 13.55 -12.11 -11.13
N ASP A 156 14.51 -11.99 -12.05
CA ASP A 156 14.59 -10.82 -12.95
C ASP A 156 13.39 -10.71 -13.90
N ARG A 157 12.68 -11.80 -14.17
CA ARG A 157 11.48 -11.82 -15.01
C ARG A 157 10.22 -11.41 -14.25
N ASP A 158 10.26 -11.35 -12.92
CA ASP A 158 9.09 -10.98 -12.11
C ASP A 158 8.94 -9.46 -11.99
N LEU A 159 8.38 -8.86 -13.04
CA LEU A 159 8.06 -7.42 -13.09
C LEU A 159 7.07 -6.98 -12.01
N ARG A 160 6.23 -7.89 -11.52
CA ARG A 160 5.21 -7.57 -10.52
C ARG A 160 5.86 -7.41 -9.14
N THR A 161 6.69 -8.36 -8.75
CA THR A 161 7.47 -8.28 -7.50
C THR A 161 8.45 -7.12 -7.54
N LYS A 162 9.12 -6.86 -8.68
CA LYS A 162 9.98 -5.67 -8.85
C LYS A 162 9.26 -4.36 -8.55
N ARG A 163 8.06 -4.17 -9.11
CA ARG A 163 7.25 -2.96 -8.86
C ARG A 163 6.86 -2.83 -7.39
N ALA A 164 6.40 -3.91 -6.76
CA ALA A 164 6.04 -3.91 -5.35
C ALA A 164 7.24 -3.60 -4.45
N PHE A 165 8.40 -4.19 -4.73
CA PHE A 165 9.64 -3.96 -4.00
C PHE A 165 10.15 -2.51 -4.16
N ALA A 166 10.16 -1.97 -5.38
CA ALA A 166 10.55 -0.58 -5.64
C ALA A 166 9.62 0.42 -4.93
N PHE A 167 8.31 0.14 -4.91
CA PHE A 167 7.35 0.96 -4.17
C PHE A 167 7.59 0.93 -2.67
N MET A 168 7.89 -0.25 -2.10
CA MET A 168 8.28 -0.38 -0.69
C MET A 168 9.54 0.46 -0.39
N MET A 169 10.57 0.40 -1.24
CA MET A 169 11.77 1.22 -1.08
C MET A 169 11.46 2.71 -1.12
N THR A 170 10.54 3.15 -1.98
CA THR A 170 10.08 4.54 -2.03
C THR A 170 9.39 4.96 -0.72
N LEU A 171 8.53 4.10 -0.17
CA LEU A 171 7.89 4.36 1.13
C LEU A 171 8.91 4.49 2.26
N PHE A 172 9.96 3.66 2.26
CA PHE A 172 11.07 3.77 3.20
C PHE A 172 11.81 5.10 3.10
N THR A 173 12.21 5.49 1.89
CA THR A 173 12.90 6.77 1.68
C THR A 173 12.07 7.96 2.14
N LEU A 174 10.74 7.94 1.91
CA LEU A 174 9.84 8.99 2.39
C LEU A 174 9.72 9.02 3.92
N ALA A 175 9.74 7.86 4.57
CA ALA A 175 9.69 7.76 6.03
C ALA A 175 10.98 8.21 6.71
N GLU A 176 12.13 8.05 6.06
CA GLU A 176 13.45 8.45 6.57
C GLU A 176 13.66 9.98 6.56
N SER A 177 12.96 10.72 5.70
CA SER A 177 12.98 12.19 5.65
C SER A 177 12.29 12.90 6.84
N GLY A 178 12.24 12.27 8.02
CA GLY A 178 11.87 12.92 9.28
C GLY A 178 12.81 14.09 9.60
N LYS A 179 12.24 15.17 10.15
CA LYS A 179 12.88 16.48 10.43
C LYS A 179 14.37 16.38 10.83
N PRO A 180 15.24 17.31 10.38
CA PRO A 180 16.59 17.38 10.90
C PRO A 180 16.52 17.48 12.42
N GLU A 181 17.13 16.52 13.12
CA GLU A 181 17.20 16.55 14.56
C GLU A 181 17.86 17.86 14.98
N THR A 182 17.15 18.70 15.73
CA THR A 182 17.78 19.83 16.42
C THR A 182 18.83 19.22 17.34
N PRO A 183 20.13 19.49 17.13
CA PRO A 183 21.16 18.91 17.97
C PRO A 183 20.89 19.27 19.44
N PRO A 184 21.19 18.38 20.39
CA PRO A 184 20.92 18.64 21.80
C PRO A 184 21.61 19.94 22.22
N LEU A 185 20.81 20.91 22.66
CA LEU A 185 21.30 22.18 23.17
C LEU A 185 21.79 21.97 24.60
N ILE A 186 23.10 21.76 24.76
CA ILE A 186 23.74 21.75 26.09
C ILE A 186 23.93 23.20 26.53
N THR A 187 23.09 23.67 27.46
CA THR A 187 23.34 24.93 28.16
C THR A 187 24.13 24.64 29.44
N ILE A 188 25.38 25.13 29.50
CA ILE A 188 26.17 25.13 30.74
C ILE A 188 25.75 26.38 31.55
N PRO A 189 25.27 26.23 32.79
CA PRO A 189 25.02 27.39 33.65
C PRO A 189 26.36 28.05 34.03
N ALA A 190 26.49 29.35 33.73
CA ALA A 190 27.54 30.17 34.32
C ALA A 190 27.12 30.55 35.74
N GLN A 191 27.87 30.10 36.73
CA GLN A 191 27.83 30.64 38.09
C GLN A 191 29.04 31.54 38.30
#